data_AF-A0A9W8NXZ3-F1
#
_entry.id   AF-A0A9W8NXZ3-F1
#
_cell.length_a   1.000
_cell.length_b   1.000
_cell.length_c   1.000
_cell.angle_alpha   90.00
_cell.angle_beta   90.00
_cell.angle_gamma   90.00
#
_symmetry.space_group_name_H-M   'P 1'
#
loop_
_entity.id
_entity.type
_entity.pdbx_description
1 polymer ?
#
loop_
_entity_poly.entity_id
_entity_poly.type
_entity_poly.pdbx_seq_one_letter_code
_entity_poly.pdbx_strand_id
1 'polypeptide(L)'
;WFPDAFRFVNVNLGGPYTSLVDQWITFERISNWQTKNTGLAKLNRPMELTTWINYGRYNKKRIKITPERVHQFAVNFWIWWSSLQPSWRAVGEDNRPLAAKEMKDDWKSLDHYGQNGWLSLVVCLRWWGEGLMRVQNETLRKEGIDDWLMAIEDMAIMLGGLISYK
;
A
#
# COMPACT_ATOMS: atom_id res chain seq x y z
N TRP A 1 -14.69 -7.44 -9.81
CA TRP A 1 -14.02 -6.95 -8.59
C TRP A 1 -13.31 -5.61 -8.83
N PHE A 2 -12.62 -5.44 -9.96
CA PHE A 2 -11.81 -4.26 -10.24
C PHE A 2 -12.58 -2.94 -10.31
N PRO A 3 -13.75 -2.82 -10.97
CA PRO A 3 -14.47 -1.55 -11.02
C PRO A 3 -14.79 -0.95 -9.64
N ASP A 4 -15.19 -1.78 -8.67
CA ASP A 4 -15.45 -1.33 -7.30
C ASP A 4 -14.16 -0.98 -6.55
N ALA A 5 -13.09 -1.75 -6.79
CA ALA A 5 -11.77 -1.46 -6.24
C ALA A 5 -11.23 -0.12 -6.74
N PHE A 6 -11.26 0.10 -8.06
CA PHE A 6 -10.81 1.34 -8.69
C PHE A 6 -11.64 2.52 -8.19
N ARG A 7 -12.97 2.43 -8.18
CA ARG A 7 -13.84 3.48 -7.62
C ARG A 7 -13.49 3.81 -6.17
N PHE A 8 -13.06 2.82 -5.39
CA PHE A 8 -12.70 3.01 -4.00
C PHE A 8 -11.33 3.66 -3.81
N VAL A 9 -10.35 3.40 -4.67
CA VAL A 9 -8.98 3.96 -4.53
C VAL A 9 -8.73 5.19 -5.39
N ASN A 10 -9.55 5.45 -6.41
CA ASN A 10 -9.44 6.59 -7.30
C ASN A 10 -9.95 7.87 -6.63
N VAL A 11 -9.12 8.43 -5.74
CA VAL A 11 -9.35 9.68 -5.02
C VAL A 11 -8.20 10.64 -5.28
N ASN A 12 -8.48 11.95 -5.18
CA ASN A 12 -7.45 12.97 -5.32
C ASN A 12 -6.67 13.15 -4.01
N LEU A 13 -5.50 12.52 -3.92
CA LEU A 13 -4.53 12.70 -2.83
C LEU A 13 -3.18 13.26 -3.33
N GLY A 14 -3.15 13.77 -4.56
CA GLY A 14 -1.94 14.33 -5.18
C GLY A 14 -1.26 13.40 -6.20
N GLY A 15 -0.40 14.00 -7.02
CA GLY A 15 0.24 13.36 -8.17
C GLY A 15 0.96 12.03 -7.86
N PRO A 16 1.80 11.95 -6.80
CA PRO A 16 2.51 10.70 -6.47
C PRO A 16 1.55 9.53 -6.21
N TYR A 17 0.46 9.77 -5.48
CA TYR A 17 -0.53 8.73 -5.21
C TYR A 17 -1.28 8.32 -6.48
N THR A 18 -1.69 9.28 -7.32
CA THR A 18 -2.34 9.01 -8.61
C THR A 18 -1.42 8.16 -9.51
N SER A 19 -0.15 8.52 -9.62
CA SER A 19 0.83 7.74 -10.41
C SER A 19 0.99 6.31 -9.91
N LEU A 20 0.98 6.09 -8.58
CA LEU A 20 1.03 4.74 -8.00
C LEU A 20 -0.25 3.95 -8.32
N VAL A 21 -1.42 4.59 -8.26
CA VAL A 21 -2.68 3.97 -8.66
C VAL A 21 -2.62 3.56 -10.13
N ASP A 22 -2.09 4.40 -11.02
CA ASP A 22 -1.93 4.08 -12.45
C ASP A 22 -0.99 2.89 -12.69
N GLN A 23 0.11 2.80 -11.93
CA GLN A 23 0.98 1.62 -11.96
C GLN A 23 0.25 0.36 -11.47
N TRP A 24 -0.54 0.46 -10.40
CA TRP A 24 -1.35 -0.66 -9.92
C TRP A 24 -2.38 -1.11 -10.98
N ILE A 25 -3.03 -0.18 -11.69
CA ILE A 25 -3.92 -0.51 -12.81
C ILE A 25 -3.16 -1.29 -13.89
N THR A 26 -1.94 -0.87 -14.21
CA THR A 26 -1.07 -1.55 -15.18
C THR A 26 -0.72 -2.96 -14.73
N PHE A 27 -0.34 -3.14 -13.47
CA PHE A 27 -0.07 -4.45 -12.88
C PHE A 27 -1.27 -5.40 -12.91
N GLU A 28 -2.46 -4.90 -12.58
CA GLU A 28 -3.69 -5.70 -12.64
C GLU A 28 -4.07 -6.04 -14.10
N ARG A 29 -3.81 -5.14 -15.05
CA ARG A 29 -4.04 -5.36 -16.49
C ARG A 29 -3.18 -6.50 -17.02
N ILE A 30 -1.86 -6.48 -16.77
CA ILE A 30 -0.95 -7.55 -17.21
C ILE A 30 -1.27 -8.88 -16.53
N SER A 31 -1.89 -8.84 -15.35
CA SER A 31 -2.40 -10.01 -14.64
C SER A 31 -3.80 -10.44 -15.12
N ASN A 32 -4.28 -9.92 -16.25
CA ASN A 32 -5.58 -10.22 -16.84
C ASN A 32 -6.77 -9.99 -15.89
N TRP A 33 -6.64 -9.03 -14.97
CA TRP A 33 -7.67 -8.69 -13.97
C TRP A 33 -8.13 -9.89 -13.14
N GLN A 34 -7.27 -10.90 -12.99
CA GLN A 34 -7.62 -12.11 -12.25
C GLN A 34 -7.66 -11.82 -10.74
N THR A 35 -8.27 -12.73 -9.99
CA THR A 35 -8.19 -12.72 -8.53
C THR A 35 -7.81 -14.10 -8.04
N LYS A 36 -7.03 -14.15 -6.96
CA LYS A 36 -6.62 -15.39 -6.29
C LYS A 36 -7.19 -15.42 -4.88
N ASN A 37 -7.38 -16.64 -4.37
CA ASN A 37 -7.71 -16.87 -2.95
C ASN A 37 -6.49 -16.64 -2.04
N THR A 38 -5.28 -16.69 -2.61
CA THR A 38 -4.04 -16.26 -1.96
C THR A 38 -3.83 -14.76 -2.11
N GLY A 39 -2.99 -14.19 -1.25
CA GLY A 39 -2.66 -12.77 -1.27
C GLY A 39 -1.40 -12.50 -0.47
N LEU A 40 -1.13 -11.22 -0.24
CA LEU A 40 -0.01 -10.77 0.57
C LEU A 40 -0.02 -11.42 1.96
N ALA A 41 1.18 -11.63 2.52
CA ALA A 41 1.33 -12.20 3.85
C ALA A 41 0.56 -11.36 4.89
N LYS A 42 -0.08 -12.06 5.84
CA LYS A 42 -0.93 -11.42 6.87
C LYS A 42 -0.13 -10.97 8.09
N LEU A 43 1.12 -11.42 8.23
CA LEU A 43 1.99 -11.04 9.34
C LEU A 43 2.07 -9.51 9.42
N ASN A 44 1.86 -8.95 10.60
CA ASN A 44 1.89 -7.50 10.88
C ASN A 44 0.90 -6.62 10.09
N ARG A 45 -0.02 -7.21 9.32
CA ARG A 45 -1.01 -6.47 8.53
C ARG A 45 -1.86 -5.56 9.42
N PRO A 46 -2.06 -4.26 9.09
CA PRO A 46 -2.90 -3.36 9.86
C PRO A 46 -4.28 -3.94 10.17
N MET A 47 -4.74 -3.80 11.41
CA MET A 47 -6.01 -4.35 11.88
C MET A 47 -7.20 -3.77 11.11
N GLU A 48 -7.10 -2.50 10.71
CA GLU A 48 -8.09 -1.79 9.92
C GLU A 48 -8.30 -2.46 8.55
N LEU A 49 -7.22 -2.90 7.90
CA LEU A 49 -7.29 -3.65 6.65
C LEU A 49 -7.91 -5.03 6.86
N THR A 50 -7.50 -5.74 7.92
CA THR A 50 -8.12 -7.04 8.28
C THR A 50 -9.63 -6.89 8.50
N THR A 51 -10.04 -5.86 9.24
CA THR A 51 -11.44 -5.55 9.50
C THR A 51 -12.16 -5.24 8.19
N TRP A 52 -11.61 -4.37 7.34
CA TRP A 52 -12.23 -4.03 6.07
C TRP A 52 -12.47 -5.25 5.18
N ILE A 53 -11.49 -6.13 5.04
CA ILE A 53 -11.62 -7.37 4.26
C ILE A 53 -12.73 -8.27 4.84
N ASN A 54 -12.72 -8.51 6.15
CA ASN A 54 -13.68 -9.38 6.83
C ASN A 54 -15.13 -8.85 6.74
N TYR A 55 -15.30 -7.53 6.71
CA TYR A 55 -16.60 -6.88 6.58
C TYR A 55 -17.03 -6.70 5.11
N GLY A 56 -16.45 -7.45 4.17
CA GLY A 56 -16.86 -7.41 2.76
C GLY A 56 -16.45 -6.13 2.04
N ARG A 57 -15.36 -5.50 2.50
CA ARG A 57 -14.71 -4.34 1.88
C ARG A 57 -15.63 -3.13 1.76
N TYR A 58 -16.21 -2.93 0.58
CA TYR A 58 -16.94 -1.74 0.20
C TYR A 58 -18.35 -1.67 0.82
N ASN A 59 -18.92 -2.82 1.19
CA ASN A 59 -20.36 -2.94 1.37
C ASN A 59 -20.86 -2.66 2.80
N LYS A 60 -20.04 -2.90 3.84
CA LYS A 60 -20.56 -2.91 5.23
C LYS A 60 -19.91 -1.90 6.18
N LYS A 61 -18.59 -1.68 6.10
CA LYS A 61 -17.88 -0.85 7.07
C LYS A 61 -16.93 0.13 6.40
N ARG A 62 -17.17 1.42 6.63
CA ARG A 62 -16.25 2.49 6.22
C ARG A 62 -15.16 2.63 7.27
N ILE A 63 -13.97 2.14 6.96
CA ILE A 63 -12.77 2.43 7.74
C ILE A 63 -12.41 3.90 7.55
N LYS A 64 -12.10 4.58 8.66
CA LYS A 64 -11.54 5.92 8.68
C LYS A 64 -10.41 5.94 9.71
N ILE A 65 -9.25 6.42 9.31
CA ILE A 65 -8.13 6.67 10.23
C ILE A 65 -8.31 8.09 10.78
N THR A 66 -8.42 8.20 12.10
CA THR A 66 -8.59 9.49 12.76
C THR A 66 -7.25 10.22 12.84
N PRO A 67 -7.25 11.57 12.97
CA PRO A 67 -6.01 12.35 13.12
C PRO A 67 -5.11 11.83 14.24
N GLU A 68 -5.68 11.37 15.35
CA GLU A 68 -4.96 10.90 16.53
C GLU A 68 -4.31 9.53 16.30
N ARG A 69 -4.81 8.75 15.34
CA ARG A 69 -4.35 7.38 15.06
C ARG A 69 -3.49 7.28 13.80
N VAL A 70 -3.37 8.34 13.02
CA VAL A 70 -2.71 8.30 11.70
C VAL A 70 -1.22 7.95 11.80
N HIS A 71 -0.51 8.46 12.81
CA HIS A 71 0.90 8.14 13.02
C HIS A 71 1.10 6.68 13.44
N GLN A 72 0.25 6.15 14.33
CA GLN A 72 0.30 4.73 14.69
C GLN A 72 -0.05 3.83 13.50
N PHE A 73 -0.98 4.26 12.65
CA PHE A 73 -1.31 3.55 11.42
C PHE A 73 -0.12 3.52 10.46
N ALA A 74 0.60 4.64 10.31
CA ALA A 74 1.83 4.72 9.53
C ALA A 74 2.89 3.72 10.00
N VAL A 75 3.14 3.67 11.32
CA VAL A 75 4.06 2.70 11.93
C VAL A 75 3.65 1.27 11.60
N ASN A 76 2.38 0.91 11.80
CA ASN A 76 1.88 -0.43 11.50
C ASN A 76 1.97 -0.77 10.01
N PHE A 77 1.74 0.22 9.15
CA PHE A 77 1.89 0.07 7.71
C PHE A 77 3.34 -0.23 7.33
N TRP A 78 4.31 0.52 7.83
CA TRP A 78 5.72 0.28 7.57
C TRP A 78 6.18 -1.09 8.06
N ILE A 79 5.79 -1.51 9.28
CA ILE A 79 6.11 -2.85 9.79
C ILE A 79 5.58 -3.94 8.84
N TRP A 80 4.35 -3.77 8.33
CA TRP A 80 3.78 -4.71 7.37
C TRP A 80 4.52 -4.67 6.03
N TRP A 81 4.72 -3.49 5.47
CA TRP A 81 5.39 -3.30 4.19
C TRP A 81 6.82 -3.88 4.20
N SER A 82 7.59 -3.63 5.26
CA SER A 82 8.90 -4.23 5.47
C SER A 82 8.84 -5.76 5.50
N SER A 83 7.84 -6.35 6.16
CA SER A 83 7.68 -7.81 6.24
C SER A 83 7.30 -8.48 4.91
N LEU A 84 6.82 -7.71 3.94
CA LEU A 84 6.47 -8.21 2.60
C LEU A 84 7.65 -8.18 1.62
N GLN A 85 8.73 -7.50 1.97
CA GLN A 85 9.83 -7.28 1.05
C GLN A 85 10.48 -8.60 0.63
N PRO A 86 10.92 -8.70 -0.63
CA PRO A 86 11.72 -9.83 -1.06
C PRO A 86 12.98 -10.01 -0.22
N SER A 87 13.41 -11.26 -0.05
CA SER A 87 14.56 -11.62 0.80
C SER A 87 15.89 -10.96 0.41
N TRP A 88 16.01 -10.58 -0.87
CA TRP A 88 17.20 -9.91 -1.42
C TRP A 88 17.25 -8.42 -1.11
N ARG A 89 16.15 -7.83 -0.62
CA ARG A 89 16.10 -6.40 -0.33
C ARG A 89 16.69 -6.12 1.04
N ALA A 90 17.71 -5.26 1.08
CA ALA A 90 18.34 -4.87 2.33
C ALA A 90 17.39 -4.03 3.20
N VAL A 91 17.56 -4.14 4.52
CA VAL A 91 16.77 -3.43 5.53
C VAL A 91 17.70 -2.53 6.34
N GLY A 92 17.27 -1.31 6.61
CA GLY A 92 18.00 -0.33 7.41
C GLY A 92 17.89 -0.59 8.92
N GLU A 93 18.63 0.20 9.71
CA GLU A 93 18.60 0.11 11.18
C GLU A 93 17.22 0.41 11.78
N ASP A 94 16.41 1.19 11.07
CA ASP A 94 15.02 1.53 11.43
C ASP A 94 14.01 0.43 11.03
N ASN A 95 14.50 -0.73 10.56
CA ASN A 95 13.70 -1.83 10.01
C ASN A 95 12.88 -1.45 8.76
N ARG A 96 13.23 -0.36 8.07
CA ARG A 96 12.61 0.00 6.80
C ARG A 96 13.42 -0.54 5.63
N PRO A 97 12.78 -0.82 4.48
CA PRO A 97 13.49 -1.27 3.30
C PRO A 97 14.44 -0.18 2.81
N LEU A 98 15.68 -0.54 2.50
CA LEU A 98 16.59 0.36 1.80
C LEU A 98 16.21 0.45 0.33
N ALA A 99 16.64 1.53 -0.32
CA ALA A 99 16.51 1.67 -1.77
C ALA A 99 17.10 0.45 -2.49
N ALA A 100 16.32 -0.15 -3.38
CA ALA A 100 16.76 -1.30 -4.15
C ALA A 100 17.83 -0.86 -5.17
N LYS A 101 19.10 -1.16 -4.88
CA LYS A 101 20.23 -0.84 -5.79
C LYS A 101 20.21 -1.73 -7.04
N GLU A 102 19.75 -2.97 -6.87
CA GLU A 102 19.63 -3.98 -7.92
C GLU A 102 18.34 -4.77 -7.69
N MET A 103 17.56 -4.97 -8.75
CA MET A 103 16.38 -5.83 -8.72
C MET A 103 16.80 -7.27 -9.02
N LYS A 104 16.26 -8.24 -8.27
CA LYS A 104 16.48 -9.68 -8.51
C LYS A 104 15.16 -10.37 -8.88
N ASP A 105 15.26 -11.60 -9.38
CA ASP A 105 14.11 -12.33 -9.96
C ASP A 105 13.22 -13.05 -8.94
N ASP A 106 13.47 -12.90 -7.63
CA ASP A 106 12.60 -13.46 -6.59
C ASP A 106 11.55 -12.44 -6.15
N TRP A 107 10.40 -12.43 -6.84
CA TRP A 107 9.28 -11.55 -6.56
C TRP A 107 8.12 -12.23 -5.82
N LYS A 108 8.32 -13.48 -5.36
CA LYS A 108 7.22 -14.33 -4.87
C LYS A 108 6.41 -13.71 -3.73
N SER A 109 7.03 -12.90 -2.88
CA SER A 109 6.35 -12.23 -1.76
C SER A 109 5.47 -11.04 -2.18
N LEU A 110 5.73 -10.45 -3.34
CA LEU A 110 5.03 -9.27 -3.86
C LEU A 110 4.22 -9.53 -5.13
N ASP A 111 4.42 -10.67 -5.82
CA ASP A 111 3.65 -11.06 -7.00
C ASP A 111 2.25 -11.58 -6.64
N HIS A 112 1.44 -10.67 -6.11
CA HIS A 112 0.06 -10.90 -5.71
C HIS A 112 -0.85 -9.85 -6.34
N TYR A 113 -1.66 -10.27 -7.30
CA TYR A 113 -2.69 -9.47 -7.96
C TYR A 113 -4.09 -9.71 -7.38
N GLY A 114 -5.07 -8.91 -7.81
CA GLY A 114 -6.46 -9.07 -7.44
C GLY A 114 -6.80 -8.54 -6.04
N GLN A 115 -7.93 -9.00 -5.49
CA GLN A 115 -8.54 -8.41 -4.30
C GLN A 115 -7.75 -8.55 -2.98
N ASN A 116 -6.76 -9.44 -2.95
CA ASN A 116 -5.90 -9.69 -1.79
C ASN A 116 -4.42 -9.32 -2.08
N GLY A 117 -4.16 -8.72 -3.24
CA GLY A 117 -2.85 -8.30 -3.70
C GLY A 117 -2.55 -6.85 -3.37
N TRP A 118 -1.88 -6.16 -4.31
CA TRP A 118 -1.48 -4.75 -4.23
C TRP A 118 -2.61 -3.78 -3.92
N LEU A 119 -3.86 -4.10 -4.28
CA LEU A 119 -5.04 -3.34 -3.83
C LEU A 119 -5.03 -3.09 -2.32
N SER A 120 -4.62 -4.07 -1.52
CA SER A 120 -4.58 -3.95 -0.06
C SER A 120 -3.61 -2.87 0.42
N LEU A 121 -2.47 -2.73 -0.27
CA LEU A 121 -1.47 -1.71 0.04
C LEU A 121 -1.95 -0.32 -0.40
N VAL A 122 -2.50 -0.20 -1.61
CA VAL A 122 -3.07 1.05 -2.13
C VAL A 122 -4.21 1.56 -1.24
N VAL A 123 -5.05 0.66 -0.74
CA VAL A 123 -6.13 0.99 0.22
C VAL A 123 -5.57 1.55 1.52
N CYS A 124 -4.50 0.97 2.07
CA CYS A 124 -3.86 1.50 3.27
C CYS A 124 -3.28 2.90 3.02
N LEU A 125 -2.60 3.12 1.89
CA LEU A 125 -2.08 4.44 1.54
C LEU A 125 -3.19 5.48 1.37
N ARG A 126 -4.32 5.11 0.76
CA ARG A 126 -5.50 5.98 0.68
C ARG A 126 -5.94 6.43 2.07
N TRP A 127 -6.16 5.48 2.97
CA TRP A 127 -6.64 5.77 4.33
C TRP A 127 -5.66 6.62 5.12
N TRP A 128 -4.36 6.37 4.96
CA TRP A 128 -3.31 7.17 5.56
C TRP A 128 -3.36 8.61 5.05
N GLY A 129 -3.33 8.81 3.73
CA GLY A 129 -3.40 10.15 3.11
C GLY A 129 -4.67 10.92 3.52
N GLU A 130 -5.83 10.27 3.49
CA GLU A 130 -7.07 10.89 3.98
C GLU A 130 -7.03 11.24 5.48
N GLY A 131 -6.36 10.43 6.29
CA GLY A 131 -6.15 10.69 7.72
C GLY A 131 -5.31 11.94 7.97
N LEU A 132 -4.22 12.10 7.21
CA LEU A 132 -3.31 13.24 7.29
C LEU A 132 -4.00 14.56 6.95
N MET A 133 -4.91 14.57 5.96
CA MET A 133 -5.70 15.77 5.60
C MET A 133 -6.57 16.30 6.73
N ARG A 134 -6.80 15.50 7.78
CA ARG A 134 -7.61 15.87 8.95
C ARG A 134 -6.76 16.30 10.15
N VAL A 135 -5.44 16.19 10.06
CA VAL A 135 -4.51 16.61 11.12
C VAL A 135 -4.43 18.15 11.14
N GLN A 136 -4.75 18.73 12.30
CA GLN A 136 -4.79 20.19 12.49
C GLN A 136 -3.39 20.77 12.74
N ASN A 137 -2.53 20.05 13.47
CA ASN A 137 -1.16 20.47 13.72
C ASN A 137 -0.35 20.40 12.41
N GLU A 138 0.10 21.55 11.92
CA GLU A 138 0.74 21.66 10.61
C GLU A 138 2.09 20.95 10.53
N THR A 139 2.89 21.00 11.60
CA THR A 139 4.19 20.33 11.68
C THR A 139 4.00 18.82 11.61
N LEU A 140 3.12 18.27 12.46
CA LEU A 140 2.82 16.82 12.47
C LEU A 140 2.19 16.36 11.15
N ARG A 141 1.34 17.20 10.55
CA ARG A 141 0.74 16.93 9.23
C ARG A 141 1.84 16.87 8.16
N LYS A 142 2.77 17.81 8.15
CA LYS A 142 3.87 17.86 7.17
C LYS A 142 4.78 16.64 7.30
N GLU A 143 5.24 16.33 8.51
CA GLU A 143 6.06 15.14 8.78
C GLU A 143 5.35 13.84 8.36
N GLY A 144 4.05 13.73 8.64
CA GLY A 144 3.24 12.59 8.22
C GLY A 144 3.06 12.50 6.70
N ILE A 145 2.94 13.64 6.00
CA ILE A 145 2.91 13.69 4.53
C ILE A 145 4.24 13.24 3.94
N ASP A 146 5.36 13.71 4.49
CA ASP A 146 6.69 13.31 4.04
C ASP A 146 6.89 11.78 4.21
N ASP A 147 6.46 11.21 5.34
CA ASP A 147 6.50 9.76 5.59
C ASP A 147 5.59 8.96 4.64
N TRP A 148 4.41 9.49 4.36
CA TRP A 148 3.47 8.89 3.40
C TRP A 148 3.99 8.93 1.97
N LEU A 149 4.67 10.01 1.57
CA LEU A 149 5.31 10.14 0.26
C LEU A 149 6.48 9.17 0.12
N MET A 150 7.29 8.98 1.16
CA MET A 150 8.35 7.96 1.17
C MET A 150 7.77 6.55 0.95
N ALA A 151 6.64 6.22 1.57
CA ALA A 151 5.98 4.94 1.36
C ALA A 151 5.47 4.77 -0.08
N ILE A 152 4.89 5.82 -0.67
CA ILE A 152 4.44 5.81 -2.07
C ILE A 152 5.60 5.60 -3.03
N GLU A 153 6.69 6.35 -2.85
CA GLU A 153 7.88 6.26 -3.70
C GLU A 153 8.48 4.86 -3.64
N ASP A 154 8.65 4.32 -2.44
CA ASP A 154 9.18 2.98 -2.23
C ASP A 154 8.31 1.90 -2.90
N MET A 155 7.00 1.98 -2.70
CA MET A 155 6.04 1.07 -3.32
C MET A 155 6.04 1.20 -4.85
N ALA A 156 6.16 2.41 -5.40
CA ALA A 156 6.20 2.64 -6.84
C ALA A 156 7.46 2.00 -7.46
N ILE A 157 8.61 2.13 -6.81
CA ILE A 157 9.86 1.48 -7.25
C ILE A 157 9.69 -0.04 -7.28
N MET A 158 9.14 -0.63 -6.21
CA MET A 158 8.95 -2.09 -6.13
C MET A 158 7.91 -2.61 -7.11
N LEU A 159 6.80 -1.87 -7.30
CA LEU A 159 5.77 -2.24 -8.26
C LEU A 159 6.27 -2.13 -9.70
N GLY A 160 7.03 -1.08 -10.03
CA GLY A 160 7.66 -0.91 -11.33
C GLY A 160 8.66 -2.02 -11.65
N GLY A 161 9.46 -2.43 -10.66
CA GLY A 161 10.35 -3.59 -10.79
C GLY A 161 9.59 -4.89 -11.07
N LEU A 162 8.53 -5.14 -10.31
CA LEU A 162 7.66 -6.31 -10.50
C LEU A 162 6.97 -6.32 -11.87
N ILE A 163 6.48 -5.16 -12.34
CA ILE A 163 5.87 -5.02 -13.67
C ILE A 163 6.92 -5.33 -14.75
N SER A 164 8.15 -4.83 -14.60
CA SER A 164 9.22 -5.04 -15.58
C SER A 164 9.70 -6.49 -15.65
N TYR A 165 9.54 -7.25 -14.56
CA TYR A 165 9.85 -8.67 -14.48
C TYR A 165 8.80 -9.57 -15.17
N LYS A 166 7.56 -9.10 -15.33
CA LYS A 166 6.44 -9.87 -15.92
C LYS A 166 6.37 -9.77 -17.44
#